data_AF-A0AB39L8F8-F1
#
_entry.id   AF-A0AB39L8F8-F1
#
_cell.length_a   1.000
_cell.length_b   1.000
_cell.length_c   1.000
_cell.angle_alpha   90.00
_cell.angle_beta   90.00
_cell.angle_gamma   90.00
#
_symmetry.space_group_name_H-M   'P 1'
#
loop_
_entity.id
_entity.type
_entity.pdbx_description
1 polymer ?
#
loop_
_entity_poly.entity_id
_entity_poly.type
_entity_poly.pdbx_seq_one_letter_code
_entity_poly.pdbx_strand_id
1 'polypeptide(L)'
;MNEGERYTLAGPDLSCTKNRAGVAVWMTKAETDKLASDLAAEKVAADARAAADAKAAADAEAAQQQAAQQAQQQAAQQAQEQAAQQVQQQSQQQSLAGSVTAGAFCRSSEAGAVGHTSTGLTVFCTKDAGGTRYRWRQ
;
A
#
# COMPACT_ATOMS: atom_id res chain seq x y z
N MET A 1 -12.91 60.46 -1.93
CA MET A 1 -11.67 60.56 -1.13
C MET A 1 -10.62 59.78 -1.87
N ASN A 2 -9.50 60.41 -2.22
CA ASN A 2 -8.40 59.71 -2.88
C ASN A 2 -7.42 59.17 -1.84
N GLU A 3 -6.85 57.99 -2.07
CA GLU A 3 -5.83 57.41 -1.19
C GLU A 3 -4.55 58.25 -1.28
N GLY A 4 -3.93 58.55 -0.14
CA GLY A 4 -2.72 59.40 -0.08
C GLY A 4 -2.98 60.90 -0.01
N GLU A 5 -4.25 61.33 -0.04
CA GLU A 5 -4.64 62.71 0.26
C GLU A 5 -4.35 63.03 1.74
N ARG A 6 -3.76 64.19 2.02
CA ARG A 6 -3.42 64.64 3.38
C ARG A 6 -4.33 65.78 3.82
N TYR A 7 -4.78 65.72 5.06
CA TYR A 7 -5.63 66.72 5.66
C TYR A 7 -5.07 67.13 7.01
N THR A 8 -4.73 68.41 7.14
CA THR A 8 -4.22 68.99 8.38
C THR A 8 -5.36 69.73 9.07
N LEU A 9 -5.96 69.11 10.09
CA LEU A 9 -6.80 69.81 11.07
C LEU A 9 -5.89 70.51 12.08
N ALA A 10 -6.37 71.51 12.80
CA ALA A 10 -5.64 72.15 13.91
C ALA A 10 -5.35 71.09 15.01
N GLY A 11 -4.26 70.33 14.85
CA GLY A 11 -4.04 69.06 15.52
C GLY A 11 -3.20 68.09 14.66
N PRO A 12 -3.47 66.77 14.67
CA PRO A 12 -2.63 65.80 13.98
C PRO A 12 -2.79 65.83 12.46
N ASP A 13 -1.71 65.50 11.74
CA ASP A 13 -1.75 65.25 10.29
C ASP A 13 -2.48 63.93 10.01
N LEU A 14 -3.57 64.02 9.25
CA LEU A 14 -4.38 62.87 8.86
C LEU A 14 -4.11 62.51 7.40
N SER A 15 -3.98 61.21 7.15
CA SER A 15 -3.85 60.63 5.83
C SER A 15 -5.09 59.80 5.52
N CYS A 16 -5.62 59.91 4.29
CA CYS A 16 -6.67 59.02 3.81
C CYS A 16 -6.06 57.67 3.42
N THR A 17 -6.34 56.62 4.21
CA THR A 17 -5.83 55.25 4.02
C THR A 17 -6.94 54.22 4.18
N LYS A 18 -6.74 53.00 3.67
CA LYS A 18 -7.70 51.91 3.86
C LYS A 18 -7.53 51.26 5.22
N ASN A 19 -8.65 51.09 5.93
CA ASN A 19 -8.68 50.30 7.17
C ASN A 19 -8.68 48.78 6.87
N ARG A 20 -8.73 47.96 7.94
CA ARG A 20 -8.81 46.48 7.85
C ARG A 20 -9.98 45.98 6.98
N ALA A 21 -11.08 46.72 6.89
CA ALA A 21 -12.24 46.38 6.05
C ALA A 21 -12.09 46.85 4.59
N GLY A 22 -10.96 47.47 4.21
CA GLY A 22 -10.73 48.02 2.88
C GLY A 22 -11.43 49.36 2.63
N VAL A 23 -11.99 49.99 3.67
CA VAL A 23 -12.71 51.26 3.57
C VAL A 23 -11.75 52.42 3.79
N ALA A 24 -11.83 53.43 2.92
CA ALA A 24 -11.05 54.66 3.04
C ALA A 24 -11.49 55.47 4.27
N VAL A 25 -10.55 55.73 5.18
CA VAL A 25 -10.74 56.49 6.41
C VAL A 25 -9.58 57.45 6.61
N TRP A 26 -9.81 58.53 7.36
CA TRP A 26 -8.75 59.44 7.78
C TRP A 26 -8.08 58.89 9.04
N MET A 27 -6.78 58.65 8.98
CA MET A 27 -5.98 58.10 10.08
C MET A 27 -4.72 58.92 10.31
N THR A 28 -4.27 58.98 11.56
CA THR A 28 -2.93 59.49 11.87
C THR A 28 -1.85 58.53 11.37
N LYS A 29 -0.62 59.03 11.28
CA LYS A 29 0.54 58.19 10.97
C LYS A 29 0.69 57.03 11.97
N ALA A 30 0.53 57.29 13.27
CA ALA A 30 0.64 56.26 14.31
C ALA A 30 -0.42 55.15 14.16
N GLU A 31 -1.67 55.51 13.82
CA GLU A 31 -2.73 54.54 13.56
C GLU A 31 -2.46 53.70 12.31
N THR A 32 -1.89 54.32 11.27
CA THR A 32 -1.53 53.63 10.02
C THR A 32 -0.39 52.64 10.26
N ASP A 33 0.67 53.05 10.96
CA ASP A 33 1.81 52.17 11.31
C ASP A 33 1.36 51.01 12.22
N LYS A 34 0.45 51.28 13.17
CA LYS A 34 -0.16 50.24 14.02
C LYS A 34 -0.99 49.27 13.20
N LEU A 35 -1.86 49.76 12.31
CA LEU A 35 -2.67 48.92 11.43
C LEU A 35 -1.79 48.02 10.54
N ALA A 36 -0.72 48.55 9.97
CA ALA A 36 0.23 47.76 9.18
C ALA A 36 0.89 46.66 10.00
N SER A 37 1.26 46.96 11.26
CA SER A 37 1.88 46.01 12.17
C SER A 37 0.90 44.90 12.60
N ASP A 38 -0.34 45.26 12.91
CA ASP A 38 -1.42 44.32 13.24
C ASP A 38 -1.72 43.38 12.05
N LEU A 39 -1.83 43.90 10.82
CA LEU A 39 -2.04 43.07 9.62
C LEU A 39 -0.87 42.14 9.34
N ALA A 40 0.37 42.59 9.55
CA ALA A 40 1.55 41.76 9.39
C ALA A 40 1.58 40.61 10.42
N ALA A 41 1.24 40.90 11.68
CA ALA A 41 1.16 39.89 12.74
C ALA A 41 0.05 38.85 12.44
N GLU A 42 -1.12 39.29 11.99
CA GLU A 42 -2.21 38.39 11.58
C GLU A 42 -1.81 37.51 10.41
N LYS A 43 -1.11 38.07 9.41
CA LYS A 43 -0.61 37.28 8.27
C LYS A 43 0.34 36.19 8.74
N VAL A 44 1.31 36.52 9.60
CA VAL A 44 2.25 35.54 10.16
C VAL A 44 1.51 34.45 10.94
N ALA A 45 0.51 34.81 11.73
CA ALA A 45 -0.31 33.85 12.46
C ALA A 45 -1.13 32.93 11.52
N ALA A 46 -1.66 33.48 10.43
CA ALA A 46 -2.39 32.71 9.42
C ALA A 46 -1.48 31.74 8.67
N ASP A 47 -0.30 32.19 8.24
CA ASP A 47 0.71 31.35 7.59
C ASP A 47 1.19 30.22 8.53
N ALA A 48 1.38 30.51 9.82
CA ALA A 48 1.76 29.50 10.81
C ALA A 48 0.67 28.43 10.99
N ARG A 49 -0.61 28.83 11.00
CA ARG A 49 -1.74 27.88 11.03
C ARG A 49 -1.78 27.02 9.78
N ALA A 50 -1.69 27.64 8.59
CA ALA A 50 -1.68 26.91 7.32
C ALA A 50 -0.53 25.90 7.24
N ALA A 51 0.67 26.25 7.75
CA ALA A 51 1.79 25.33 7.82
C ALA A 51 1.54 24.16 8.79
N ALA A 52 0.90 24.42 9.93
CA ALA A 52 0.52 23.37 10.88
C ALA A 52 -0.53 22.41 10.30
N ASP A 53 -1.56 22.94 9.62
CA ASP A 53 -2.58 22.15 8.93
C ASP A 53 -1.97 21.29 7.82
N ALA A 54 -1.07 21.85 7.01
CA ALA A 54 -0.36 21.12 5.97
C ALA A 54 0.49 19.97 6.55
N LYS A 55 1.16 20.21 7.69
CA LYS A 55 1.91 19.16 8.39
C LYS A 55 0.98 18.06 8.91
N ALA A 56 -0.13 18.44 9.53
CA ALA A 56 -1.10 17.47 10.04
C ALA A 56 -1.69 16.59 8.92
N ALA A 57 -1.98 17.18 7.75
CA ALA A 57 -2.41 16.43 6.58
C ALA A 57 -1.35 15.43 6.10
N ALA A 58 -0.08 15.87 5.98
CA ALA A 58 1.01 14.99 5.56
C ALA A 58 1.27 13.84 6.56
N ASP A 59 1.22 14.11 7.86
CA ASP A 59 1.35 13.08 8.90
C ASP A 59 0.18 12.07 8.85
N ALA A 60 -1.04 12.53 8.55
CA ALA A 60 -2.20 11.65 8.37
C ALA A 60 -2.08 10.75 7.12
N GLU A 61 -1.61 11.30 6.00
CA GLU A 61 -1.33 10.53 4.77
C GLU A 61 -0.23 9.49 5.01
N ALA A 62 0.85 9.86 5.72
CA ALA A 62 1.93 8.94 6.06
C ALA A 62 1.43 7.79 6.96
N ALA A 63 0.59 8.10 7.96
CA ALA A 63 0.00 7.08 8.83
C ALA A 63 -0.89 6.10 8.05
N GLN A 64 -1.71 6.58 7.11
CA GLN A 64 -2.52 5.72 6.25
C GLN A 64 -1.66 4.81 5.35
N GLN A 65 -0.60 5.35 4.77
CA GLN A 65 0.32 4.56 3.94
C GLN A 65 1.03 3.47 4.76
N GLN A 66 1.45 3.77 5.99
CA GLN A 66 2.03 2.78 6.88
C GLN A 66 1.05 1.66 7.25
N ALA A 67 -0.20 2.01 7.57
CA ALA A 67 -1.25 1.04 7.86
C ALA A 67 -1.54 0.13 6.65
N ALA A 68 -1.61 0.70 5.44
CA ALA A 68 -1.81 -0.05 4.20
C ALA A 68 -0.64 -1.03 3.93
N GLN A 69 0.61 -0.59 4.12
CA GLN A 69 1.78 -1.45 3.96
C GLN A 69 1.79 -2.61 4.96
N GLN A 70 1.44 -2.36 6.23
CA GLN A 70 1.35 -3.41 7.24
C GLN A 70 0.25 -4.44 6.89
N ALA A 71 -0.92 -3.97 6.44
CA ALA A 71 -2.01 -4.85 6.01
C ALA A 71 -1.58 -5.72 4.81
N GLN A 72 -0.86 -5.14 3.85
CA GLN A 72 -0.37 -5.86 2.68
C GLN A 72 0.67 -6.93 3.06
N GLN A 73 1.57 -6.64 4.00
CA GLN A 73 2.55 -7.62 4.50
C GLN A 73 1.89 -8.79 5.23
N GLN A 74 0.86 -8.53 6.03
CA GLN A 74 0.11 -9.59 6.70
C GLN A 74 -0.67 -10.47 5.71
N ALA A 75 -1.31 -9.86 4.71
CA ALA A 75 -1.99 -10.59 3.65
C ALA A 75 -1.02 -11.46 2.83
N ALA A 76 0.18 -10.96 2.54
CA ALA A 76 1.21 -11.71 1.82
C ALA A 76 1.73 -12.92 2.63
N GLN A 77 1.92 -12.76 3.94
CA GLN A 77 2.32 -13.88 4.82
C GLN A 77 1.25 -14.97 4.86
N GLN A 78 -0.01 -14.60 5.06
CA GLN A 78 -1.12 -15.56 5.07
C GLN A 78 -1.25 -16.30 3.73
N ALA A 79 -1.07 -15.60 2.61
CA ALA A 79 -1.08 -16.22 1.28
C ALA A 79 0.07 -17.23 1.10
N GLN A 80 1.28 -16.93 1.60
CA GLN A 80 2.40 -17.87 1.58
C GLN A 80 2.12 -19.11 2.46
N GLU A 81 1.56 -18.93 3.64
CA GLU A 81 1.23 -20.05 4.54
C GLU A 81 0.17 -20.97 3.93
N GLN A 82 -0.84 -20.42 3.26
CA GLN A 82 -1.86 -21.20 2.55
C GLN A 82 -1.27 -21.95 1.35
N ALA A 83 -0.41 -21.29 0.57
CA ALA A 83 0.28 -21.92 -0.56
C ALA A 83 1.18 -23.07 -0.09
N ALA A 84 1.92 -22.88 1.02
CA ALA A 84 2.76 -23.92 1.60
C ALA A 84 1.94 -25.15 2.03
N GLN A 85 0.79 -24.94 2.69
CA GLN A 85 -0.10 -26.04 3.09
C GLN A 85 -0.66 -26.81 1.89
N GLN A 86 -1.00 -26.13 0.79
CA GLN A 86 -1.46 -26.81 -0.42
C GLN A 86 -0.39 -27.72 -1.03
N VAL A 87 0.85 -27.23 -1.14
CA VAL A 87 1.97 -28.04 -1.66
C VAL A 87 2.20 -29.27 -0.78
N GLN A 88 2.06 -29.12 0.54
CA GLN A 88 2.26 -30.21 1.50
C GLN A 88 1.13 -31.26 1.47
N GLN A 89 -0.11 -30.88 1.12
CA GLN A 89 -1.19 -31.83 0.88
C GLN A 89 -1.00 -32.59 -0.44
N GLN A 90 -0.58 -31.90 -1.51
CA GLN A 90 -0.38 -32.52 -2.81
C GLN A 90 0.78 -33.55 -2.79
N SER A 91 1.85 -33.26 -2.06
CA SER A 91 2.96 -34.19 -1.88
C SER A 91 2.61 -35.40 -1.00
N GLN A 92 1.69 -35.27 -0.04
CA GLN A 92 1.16 -36.41 0.71
C GLN A 92 0.22 -37.30 -0.12
N GLN A 93 -0.54 -36.74 -1.05
CA GLN A 93 -1.35 -37.55 -1.97
C GLN A 93 -0.48 -38.34 -2.97
N GLN A 94 0.67 -37.80 -3.38
CA GLN A 94 1.63 -38.54 -4.20
C GLN A 94 2.38 -39.65 -3.45
N SER A 95 2.54 -39.54 -2.12
CA SER A 95 3.11 -40.63 -1.32
C SER A 95 2.09 -41.72 -0.97
N LEU A 96 0.79 -41.40 -0.96
CA LEU A 96 -0.31 -42.37 -0.79
C LEU A 96 -0.77 -43.01 -2.11
N ALA A 97 -0.53 -42.37 -3.25
CA ALA A 97 -0.62 -43.00 -4.56
C ALA A 97 0.56 -43.99 -4.70
N GLY A 98 0.38 -45.19 -4.17
CA GLY A 98 1.42 -46.20 -3.97
C GLY A 98 2.40 -46.28 -5.14
N SER A 99 3.66 -45.92 -4.88
CA SER A 99 4.72 -46.04 -5.87
C SER A 99 4.90 -47.50 -6.27
N VAL A 100 4.94 -47.77 -7.57
CA VAL A 100 5.15 -49.13 -8.08
C VAL A 100 6.65 -49.40 -8.23
N THR A 101 7.11 -50.59 -7.87
CA THR A 101 8.54 -50.94 -8.00
C THR A 101 8.81 -51.48 -9.41
N ALA A 102 9.81 -50.93 -10.10
CA ALA A 102 10.24 -51.46 -11.39
C ALA A 102 10.62 -52.94 -11.27
N GLY A 103 10.10 -53.78 -12.16
CA GLY A 103 10.27 -55.24 -12.16
C GLY A 103 9.30 -56.00 -11.25
N ALA A 104 8.54 -55.32 -10.38
CA ALA A 104 7.53 -55.97 -9.54
C ALA A 104 6.34 -56.46 -10.37
N PHE A 105 5.65 -57.47 -9.86
CA PHE A 105 4.45 -58.00 -10.51
C PHE A 105 3.29 -57.00 -10.40
N CYS A 106 2.55 -56.84 -11.48
CA CYS A 106 1.29 -56.12 -11.52
C CYS A 106 0.13 -57.07 -11.78
N ARG A 107 -1.09 -56.64 -11.43
CA ARG A 107 -2.29 -57.45 -11.65
C ARG A 107 -2.63 -57.47 -13.13
N SER A 108 -3.24 -58.55 -13.58
CA SER A 108 -3.72 -58.64 -14.98
C SER A 108 -4.79 -57.59 -15.31
N SER A 109 -5.53 -57.11 -14.30
CA SER A 109 -6.47 -55.99 -14.43
C SER A 109 -5.79 -54.63 -14.68
N GLU A 110 -4.48 -54.56 -14.46
CA GLU A 110 -3.65 -53.36 -14.65
C GLU A 110 -2.82 -53.46 -15.95
N ALA A 111 -3.09 -54.44 -16.82
CA ALA A 111 -2.36 -54.60 -18.07
C ALA A 111 -2.45 -53.33 -18.95
N GLY A 112 -1.29 -52.77 -19.31
CA GLY A 112 -1.18 -51.51 -20.05
C GLY A 112 -1.30 -50.25 -19.19
N ALA A 113 -1.52 -50.38 -17.87
CA ALA A 113 -1.51 -49.24 -16.96
C ALA A 113 -0.10 -48.63 -16.83
N VAL A 114 -0.08 -47.36 -16.48
CA VAL A 114 1.13 -46.58 -16.20
C VAL A 114 1.21 -46.36 -14.69
N GLY A 115 2.38 -46.59 -14.12
CA GLY A 115 2.69 -46.29 -12.74
C GLY A 115 3.99 -45.52 -12.62
N HIS A 116 4.23 -44.93 -11.46
CA HIS A 116 5.47 -44.21 -11.15
C HIS A 116 6.19 -44.87 -9.98
N THR A 117 7.51 -45.03 -10.11
CA THR A 117 8.34 -45.48 -9.00
C THR A 117 8.53 -44.36 -7.97
N SER A 118 9.01 -44.72 -6.78
CA SER A 118 9.37 -43.75 -5.73
C SER A 118 10.50 -42.79 -6.14
N THR A 119 11.24 -43.14 -7.20
CA THR A 119 12.26 -42.30 -7.83
C THR A 119 11.73 -41.43 -8.97
N GLY A 120 10.42 -41.47 -9.25
CA GLY A 120 9.77 -40.70 -10.31
C GLY A 120 9.88 -41.31 -11.71
N LEU A 121 10.34 -42.57 -11.84
CA LEU A 121 10.42 -43.25 -13.13
C LEU A 121 9.03 -43.74 -13.55
N THR A 122 8.62 -43.39 -14.75
CA THR A 122 7.42 -43.94 -15.38
C THR A 122 7.68 -45.39 -15.79
N VAL A 123 6.77 -46.28 -15.43
CA VAL A 123 6.78 -47.71 -15.78
C VAL A 123 5.40 -48.17 -16.25
N PHE A 124 5.36 -49.15 -17.12
CA PHE A 124 4.18 -49.75 -17.74
C PHE A 124 4.01 -51.19 -17.25
N CYS A 125 2.78 -51.57 -16.94
CA CYS A 125 2.45 -52.95 -16.62
C CYS A 125 2.33 -53.77 -17.91
N THR A 126 3.37 -54.52 -18.25
CA THR A 126 3.44 -55.31 -19.49
C THR A 126 3.79 -56.77 -19.20
N LYS A 127 3.56 -57.64 -20.19
CA LYS A 127 3.83 -59.07 -20.13
C LYS A 127 4.86 -59.41 -21.20
N ASP A 128 5.93 -60.12 -20.83
CA ASP A 128 6.94 -60.55 -21.81
C ASP A 128 6.38 -61.57 -22.80
N ALA A 129 6.99 -61.59 -23.98
CA ALA A 129 6.83 -62.67 -24.93
C ALA A 129 7.33 -63.99 -24.30
N GLY A 130 6.39 -64.84 -23.87
CA GLY A 130 6.66 -66.12 -23.21
C GLY A 130 6.51 -66.14 -21.68
N GLY A 131 6.30 -64.97 -21.04
CA GLY A 131 6.02 -64.91 -19.61
C GLY A 131 4.54 -65.19 -19.30
N THR A 132 4.21 -65.73 -18.12
CA THR A 132 2.81 -65.93 -17.69
C THR A 132 2.27 -64.80 -16.81
N ARG A 133 3.14 -63.93 -16.28
CA ARG A 133 2.81 -62.87 -15.31
C ARG A 133 3.14 -61.48 -15.84
N TYR A 134 2.34 -60.49 -15.48
CA TYR A 134 2.59 -59.08 -15.81
C TYR A 134 3.55 -58.45 -14.80
N ARG A 135 4.41 -57.54 -15.27
CA ARG A 135 5.36 -56.78 -14.44
C ARG A 135 5.41 -55.32 -14.85
N TRP A 136 5.71 -54.45 -13.90
CA TRP A 136 6.03 -53.04 -14.15
C TRP A 136 7.40 -52.91 -14.82
N ARG A 137 7.49 -52.28 -15.99
CA ARG A 137 8.72 -52.13 -16.79
C ARG A 137 8.80 -50.73 -17.40
N GLN A 138 10.00 -50.18 -17.58
CA GLN A 138 10.15 -48.93 -18.32
C GLN A 138 9.83 -49.10 -19.81
#